data_AF-L7V4U1-F1
#
_entry.id   AF-L7V4U1-F1
#
_cell.length_a   1.000
_cell.length_b   1.000
_cell.length_c   1.000
_cell.angle_alpha   90.00
_cell.angle_beta   90.00
_cell.angle_gamma   90.00
#
_symmetry.space_group_name_H-M   'P 1'
#
loop_
_entity.id
_entity.type
_entity.pdbx_description
1 polymer ?
#
loop_
_entity_poly.entity_id
_entity_poly.type
_entity_poly.pdbx_seq_one_letter_code
_entity_poly.pdbx_strand_id
1 'polypeptide(L)'
;MTSISTSRRGAPNSAVHSADAAVLDSAHTGDIVGAFGRIRRDGDGVASRRWQRLRTLMVISGPGLIVMVGDNDAGGVATYAQAGQNYGMTLLWTLALLIPVLYVNQEMVLRLGAVVRVGHARLIFERFGKFWGAFSVGDLLILNALTIVTEFIGVSMALGFLGCPKAVAIPAAAVLLFAVVAGGSFRRWEQMMFLLIAVNVVIIPMALLVHPTFSGTVGGLVPRFPGGLDSTVLLLIVAIVGTTIAPWQLFFQQSNVVDKRITARWIPYARADLVLGIVVVIVGATALMAVTAFGLAGTSDVGHFSDAGAVATSLTNHFGSTVGILFAVVLLDASLIGANAIGLATTYAVGDAMGKRHSLHWKISEAPLFYGGYAALLAISAAVAFSPDYLLGLVTQGVQALAGILLPSATVFLVLLCNDHAVLGPWVNTLRQNIIAWTTVWCLVLLSLALTVTTFFPRLSTAAIEIGLVAGAAIGMMGGAAVLITGRRRSGRRDAEAISQSLGGGLDPGEVDEINDAKLLSRAERRAIRQQDRAQWCTPNLTDLARPAMSPAHRLGLFTLRAYLVVAVVLVVVKVVQAGIG
;
A
#
# COMPACT_ATOMS: atom_id res chain seq x y z
N MET A 1 46.26 -2.50 -56.24
CA MET A 1 45.26 -1.53 -55.75
C MET A 1 43.88 -2.08 -56.03
N THR A 2 43.26 -2.58 -54.97
CA THR A 2 41.99 -3.32 -54.89
C THR A 2 40.82 -2.36 -54.77
N SER A 3 39.77 -2.48 -55.60
CA SER A 3 38.47 -1.87 -55.34
C SER A 3 37.39 -2.95 -55.31
N ILE A 4 36.98 -3.32 -54.09
CA ILE A 4 35.85 -4.19 -53.82
C ILE A 4 34.63 -3.27 -53.63
N SER A 5 33.67 -3.35 -54.55
CA SER A 5 32.38 -2.66 -54.44
C SER A 5 31.50 -3.38 -53.41
N THR A 6 31.20 -2.72 -52.31
CA THR A 6 30.30 -3.21 -51.27
C THR A 6 28.84 -3.04 -51.70
N SER A 7 28.15 -4.16 -51.84
CA SER A 7 26.70 -4.23 -51.98
C SER A 7 26.03 -3.81 -50.67
N ARG A 8 25.09 -2.86 -50.74
CA ARG A 8 24.19 -2.51 -49.65
C ARG A 8 23.27 -3.70 -49.36
N ARG A 9 23.55 -4.45 -48.30
CA ARG A 9 22.58 -5.36 -47.67
C ARG A 9 21.46 -4.51 -47.08
N GLY A 10 20.23 -4.80 -47.50
CA GLY A 10 19.01 -4.21 -46.95
C GLY A 10 18.92 -4.42 -45.45
N ALA A 11 18.44 -3.39 -44.76
CA ALA A 11 18.10 -3.43 -43.34
C ALA A 11 17.06 -4.54 -43.11
N PRO A 12 17.26 -5.45 -42.14
CA PRO A 12 16.22 -6.38 -41.75
C PRO A 12 15.08 -5.61 -41.07
N ASN A 13 13.87 -5.81 -41.61
CA ASN A 13 12.57 -5.38 -41.10
C ASN A 13 12.51 -5.21 -39.58
N SER A 14 12.32 -3.96 -39.13
CA SER A 14 11.96 -3.59 -37.75
C SER A 14 10.50 -3.90 -37.39
N ALA A 15 9.90 -4.93 -38.00
CA ALA A 15 8.45 -5.18 -37.98
C ALA A 15 8.03 -6.46 -37.23
N VAL A 16 8.85 -7.03 -36.34
CA VAL A 16 8.54 -8.32 -35.66
C VAL A 16 8.49 -8.25 -34.11
N HIS A 17 8.56 -7.07 -33.48
CA HIS A 17 8.49 -6.96 -32.00
C HIS A 17 7.28 -6.19 -31.43
N SER A 18 6.14 -6.18 -32.12
CA SER A 18 4.96 -5.44 -31.69
C SER A 18 3.80 -6.29 -31.15
N ALA A 19 3.94 -7.62 -30.99
CA ALA A 19 2.81 -8.50 -30.64
C ALA A 19 2.82 -9.17 -29.25
N ASP A 20 3.92 -9.18 -28.47
CA ASP A 20 4.03 -10.03 -27.26
C ASP A 20 4.40 -9.30 -25.94
N ALA A 21 3.91 -8.07 -25.73
CA ALA A 21 4.01 -7.44 -24.42
C ALA A 21 2.82 -7.87 -23.56
N ALA A 22 3.01 -8.13 -22.26
CA ALA A 22 1.97 -8.52 -21.28
C ALA A 22 0.80 -7.50 -21.07
N VAL A 23 0.56 -6.59 -22.01
CA VAL A 23 -0.43 -5.52 -21.92
C VAL A 23 -1.82 -6.05 -22.27
N LEU A 24 -2.77 -5.89 -21.34
CA LEU A 24 -4.11 -6.48 -21.38
C LEU A 24 -5.01 -5.96 -22.52
N ASP A 25 -4.95 -4.66 -22.81
CA ASP A 25 -5.82 -4.00 -23.80
C ASP A 25 -5.20 -2.65 -24.23
N SER A 26 -5.66 -2.14 -25.37
CA SER A 26 -5.40 -0.82 -25.93
C SER A 26 -5.53 0.34 -24.92
N ALA A 27 -6.44 0.25 -23.93
CA ALA A 27 -6.59 1.26 -22.87
C ALA A 27 -5.30 1.52 -22.07
N HIS A 28 -4.43 0.52 -21.96
CA HIS A 28 -3.16 0.61 -21.21
C HIS A 28 -1.97 0.94 -22.12
N THR A 29 -2.23 1.26 -23.39
CA THR A 29 -1.23 1.66 -24.37
C THR A 29 -1.42 3.11 -24.79
N GLY A 30 -0.32 3.84 -24.93
CA GLY A 30 -0.33 5.22 -25.44
C GLY A 30 0.39 6.19 -24.52
N ASP A 31 0.03 7.46 -24.65
CA ASP A 31 0.66 8.55 -23.92
C ASP A 31 0.28 8.56 -22.44
N ILE A 32 1.21 9.03 -21.61
CA ILE A 32 0.93 9.31 -20.19
C ILE A 32 0.12 10.60 -20.15
N VAL A 33 -1.10 10.51 -19.65
CA VAL A 33 -1.98 11.67 -19.46
C VAL A 33 -2.27 11.79 -17.97
N GLY A 34 -1.74 12.84 -17.36
CA GLY A 34 -1.98 13.15 -15.96
C GLY A 34 -2.71 14.49 -15.77
N ALA A 35 -3.00 14.83 -14.51
CA ALA A 35 -3.69 16.05 -14.11
C ALA A 35 -2.99 17.30 -14.66
N PHE A 36 -1.65 17.31 -14.60
CA PHE A 36 -0.80 18.44 -14.94
C PHE A 36 -0.25 18.41 -16.39
N GLY A 37 -0.69 17.47 -17.24
CA GLY A 37 -0.31 17.47 -18.66
C GLY A 37 -0.19 16.08 -19.30
N ARG A 38 0.55 16.04 -20.42
CA ARG A 38 0.74 14.82 -21.24
C ARG A 38 2.20 14.63 -21.61
N ILE A 39 2.68 13.39 -21.54
CA ILE A 39 3.98 12.95 -22.07
C ILE A 39 3.73 11.96 -23.20
N ARG A 40 4.25 12.27 -24.39
CA ARG A 40 4.14 11.39 -25.57
C ARG A 40 4.98 10.14 -25.40
N ARG A 41 4.46 8.99 -25.80
CA ARG A 41 5.15 7.69 -25.79
C ARG A 41 6.46 7.74 -26.58
N ASP A 42 6.45 8.41 -27.72
CA ASP A 42 7.59 8.55 -28.64
C ASP A 42 8.39 9.85 -28.42
N GLY A 43 8.16 10.54 -27.30
CA GLY A 43 8.89 11.77 -26.97
C GLY A 43 10.34 11.50 -26.56
N ASP A 44 11.27 12.18 -27.22
CA ASP A 44 12.69 12.12 -26.92
C ASP A 44 12.99 12.53 -25.47
N GLY A 45 13.64 11.62 -24.75
CA GLY A 45 14.59 11.96 -23.67
C GLY A 45 14.06 12.46 -22.33
N VAL A 46 14.71 12.01 -21.25
CA VAL A 46 14.66 12.66 -19.93
C VAL A 46 15.22 14.07 -20.10
N ALA A 47 14.41 15.07 -19.79
CA ALA A 47 14.73 16.44 -20.16
C ALA A 47 15.99 16.99 -19.45
N SER A 48 16.81 17.76 -20.17
CA SER A 48 18.10 18.27 -19.68
C SER A 48 17.96 19.47 -18.74
N ARG A 49 16.91 20.31 -18.93
CA ARG A 49 16.66 21.50 -18.11
C ARG A 49 15.84 21.19 -16.85
N ARG A 50 16.19 21.81 -15.72
CA ARG A 50 15.50 21.64 -14.41
C ARG A 50 13.98 21.81 -14.52
N TRP A 51 13.52 22.83 -15.26
CA TRP A 51 12.08 23.09 -15.48
C TRP A 51 11.37 21.94 -16.20
N GLN A 52 12.01 21.36 -17.22
CA GLN A 52 11.42 20.25 -17.95
C GLN A 52 11.37 18.98 -17.09
N ARG A 53 12.38 18.74 -16.23
CA ARG A 53 12.35 17.65 -15.23
C ARG A 53 11.22 17.83 -14.22
N LEU A 54 11.01 19.06 -13.75
CA LEU A 54 9.89 19.38 -12.85
C LEU A 54 8.55 19.15 -13.55
N ARG A 55 8.40 19.59 -14.80
CA ARG A 55 7.20 19.33 -15.60
C ARG A 55 6.96 17.82 -15.80
N THR A 56 8.01 17.06 -16.09
CA THR A 56 7.93 15.60 -16.19
C THR A 56 7.49 14.98 -14.87
N LEU A 57 8.06 15.43 -13.74
CA LEU A 57 7.64 14.99 -12.41
C LEU A 57 6.16 15.29 -12.18
N MET A 58 5.71 16.53 -12.43
CA MET A 58 4.29 16.91 -12.25
C MET A 58 3.35 16.04 -13.08
N VAL A 59 3.68 15.71 -14.34
CA VAL A 59 2.81 14.86 -15.16
C VAL A 59 2.78 13.41 -14.65
N ILE A 60 3.90 12.89 -14.15
CA ILE A 60 4.01 11.51 -13.64
C ILE A 60 3.39 11.40 -12.24
N SER A 61 3.48 12.45 -11.43
CA SER A 61 2.97 12.51 -10.07
C SER A 61 1.47 12.25 -9.99
N GLY A 62 1.07 11.39 -9.07
CA GLY A 62 -0.32 10.96 -8.92
C GLY A 62 -0.42 9.64 -8.18
N PRO A 63 0.03 8.51 -8.75
CA PRO A 63 -0.20 7.20 -8.13
C PRO A 63 0.38 7.05 -6.73
N GLY A 64 1.59 7.59 -6.47
CA GLY A 64 2.22 7.60 -5.16
C GLY A 64 1.58 8.59 -4.20
N LEU A 65 1.30 9.83 -4.65
CA LEU A 65 0.64 10.83 -3.80
C LEU A 65 -0.79 10.41 -3.41
N ILE A 66 -1.60 9.94 -4.37
CA ILE A 66 -3.00 9.57 -4.15
C ILE A 66 -3.11 8.38 -3.20
N VAL A 67 -2.27 7.34 -3.38
CA VAL A 67 -2.33 6.17 -2.48
C VAL A 67 -1.85 6.51 -1.06
N MET A 68 -0.88 7.41 -0.90
CA MET A 68 -0.37 7.80 0.42
C MET A 68 -1.32 8.77 1.12
N VAL A 69 -1.88 9.76 0.42
CA VAL A 69 -2.84 10.68 1.05
C VAL A 69 -4.16 9.96 1.34
N GLY A 70 -4.60 9.07 0.45
CA GLY A 70 -5.79 8.24 0.67
C GLY A 70 -5.65 7.20 1.78
N ASP A 71 -4.44 7.04 2.34
CA ASP A 71 -4.17 6.20 3.51
C ASP A 71 -4.56 6.89 4.82
N ASN A 72 -4.53 8.23 4.84
CA ASN A 72 -5.15 9.03 5.91
C ASN A 72 -6.67 9.12 5.67
N ASP A 73 -7.32 7.97 5.47
CA ASP A 73 -8.76 7.82 5.32
C ASP A 73 -9.51 8.11 6.63
N ALA A 74 -10.84 7.99 6.65
CA ALA A 74 -11.64 8.32 7.83
C ALA A 74 -11.19 7.54 9.07
N GLY A 75 -10.82 6.28 8.91
CA GLY A 75 -10.38 5.46 10.03
C GLY A 75 -8.91 5.71 10.41
N GLY A 76 -8.05 6.11 9.48
CA GLY A 76 -6.75 6.71 9.78
C GLY A 76 -6.89 7.95 10.66
N VAL A 77 -7.74 8.91 10.25
CA VAL A 77 -8.04 10.13 11.03
C VAL A 77 -8.53 9.79 12.43
N ALA A 78 -9.48 8.86 12.56
CA ALA A 78 -9.98 8.40 13.85
C ALA A 78 -8.89 7.76 14.72
N THR A 79 -8.03 6.93 14.12
CA THR A 79 -6.95 6.21 14.83
C THR A 79 -5.87 7.17 15.34
N TYR A 80 -5.46 8.14 14.52
CA TYR A 80 -4.47 9.15 14.94
C TYR A 80 -5.06 10.12 15.97
N ALA A 81 -6.33 10.48 15.84
CA ALA A 81 -7.06 11.26 16.83
C ALA A 81 -7.17 10.52 18.18
N GLN A 82 -7.50 9.22 18.15
CA GLN A 82 -7.53 8.38 19.34
C GLN A 82 -6.16 8.28 20.01
N ALA A 83 -5.09 8.10 19.22
CA ALA A 83 -3.73 8.06 19.73
C ALA A 83 -3.34 9.35 20.44
N GLY A 84 -3.65 10.51 19.85
CA GLY A 84 -3.36 11.80 20.46
C GLY A 84 -4.22 12.10 21.69
N GLN A 85 -5.54 11.85 21.63
CA GLN A 85 -6.45 12.11 22.74
C GLN A 85 -6.19 11.21 23.96
N ASN A 86 -5.91 9.93 23.75
CA ASN A 86 -5.75 8.97 24.85
C ASN A 86 -4.32 8.90 25.39
N TYR A 87 -3.32 9.08 24.53
CA TYR A 87 -1.92 8.79 24.86
C TYR A 87 -0.95 9.92 24.53
N GLY A 88 -1.46 11.08 24.09
CA GLY A 88 -0.64 12.20 23.64
C GLY A 88 0.25 11.82 22.46
N MET A 89 1.45 12.39 22.41
CA MET A 89 2.42 12.11 21.33
C MET A 89 3.19 10.79 21.54
N THR A 90 2.92 10.03 22.60
CA THR A 90 3.76 8.91 23.02
C THR A 90 3.81 7.76 22.01
N LEU A 91 2.81 7.64 21.13
CA LEU A 91 2.76 6.61 20.08
C LEU A 91 3.36 7.07 18.74
N LEU A 92 3.91 8.29 18.64
CA LEU A 92 4.47 8.83 17.39
C LEU A 92 5.60 7.97 16.81
N TRP A 93 6.40 7.31 17.66
CA TRP A 93 7.46 6.38 17.22
C TRP A 93 6.94 5.27 16.30
N THR A 94 5.68 4.85 16.44
CA THR A 94 5.07 3.83 15.59
C THR A 94 4.97 4.30 14.14
N LEU A 95 4.53 5.54 13.92
CA LEU A 95 4.50 6.19 12.60
C LEU A 95 5.90 6.34 12.01
N ALA A 96 6.88 6.75 12.84
CA ALA A 96 8.26 6.90 12.40
C ALA A 96 8.87 5.56 11.91
N LEU A 97 8.57 4.45 12.60
CA LEU A 97 9.01 3.13 12.18
C LEU A 97 8.36 2.65 10.87
N LEU A 98 7.17 3.16 10.54
CA LEU A 98 6.46 2.80 9.32
C LEU A 98 7.03 3.47 8.06
N ILE A 99 7.82 4.54 8.18
CA ILE A 99 8.45 5.23 7.02
C ILE A 99 9.25 4.27 6.12
N PRO A 100 10.26 3.52 6.60
CA PRO A 100 11.00 2.59 5.75
C PRO A 100 10.13 1.44 5.24
N VAL A 101 9.12 1.04 6.03
CA VAL A 101 8.20 -0.04 5.66
C VAL A 101 7.32 0.37 4.49
N LEU A 102 6.69 1.55 4.59
CA LEU A 102 5.93 2.21 3.53
C LEU A 102 6.77 2.31 2.26
N TYR A 103 7.98 2.87 2.36
CA TYR A 103 8.81 3.04 1.17
C TYR A 103 9.11 1.72 0.46
N VAL A 104 9.48 0.66 1.21
CA VAL A 104 9.82 -0.63 0.61
C VAL A 104 8.59 -1.31 0.02
N ASN A 105 7.46 -1.36 0.74
CA ASN A 105 6.24 -1.98 0.24
C ASN A 105 5.72 -1.27 -1.01
N GLN A 106 5.60 0.06 -0.96
CA GLN A 106 5.02 0.83 -2.05
C GLN A 106 5.98 0.94 -3.25
N GLU A 107 7.30 0.93 -3.05
CA GLU A 107 8.25 0.85 -4.16
C GLU A 107 8.17 -0.49 -4.89
N MET A 108 7.98 -1.59 -4.16
CA MET A 108 7.76 -2.91 -4.75
C MET A 108 6.52 -2.93 -5.64
N VAL A 109 5.39 -2.38 -5.16
CA VAL A 109 4.13 -2.27 -5.91
C VAL A 109 4.31 -1.40 -7.15
N LEU A 110 4.89 -0.21 -6.99
CA LEU A 110 5.18 0.72 -8.08
C LEU A 110 6.02 0.04 -9.18
N ARG A 111 7.10 -0.62 -8.78
CA ARG A 111 8.02 -1.30 -9.71
C ARG A 111 7.33 -2.45 -10.42
N LEU A 112 6.54 -3.25 -9.69
CA LEU A 112 5.79 -4.36 -10.26
C LEU A 112 4.80 -3.86 -11.33
N GLY A 113 4.03 -2.80 -11.03
CA GLY A 113 3.11 -2.19 -11.99
C GLY A 113 3.81 -1.60 -13.22
N ALA A 114 4.91 -0.87 -13.03
CA ALA A 114 5.62 -0.19 -14.11
C ALA A 114 6.38 -1.14 -15.06
N VAL A 115 6.80 -2.31 -14.56
CA VAL A 115 7.53 -3.32 -15.33
C VAL A 115 6.56 -4.30 -16.01
N VAL A 116 5.63 -4.89 -15.25
CA VAL A 116 4.73 -5.94 -15.74
C VAL A 116 3.58 -5.36 -16.56
N ARG A 117 3.07 -4.17 -16.19
CA ARG A 117 1.91 -3.51 -16.81
C ARG A 117 0.60 -4.29 -16.72
N VAL A 118 0.47 -5.10 -15.68
CA VAL A 118 -0.74 -5.86 -15.34
C VAL A 118 -1.07 -5.57 -13.88
N GLY A 119 -2.35 -5.61 -13.51
CA GLY A 119 -2.79 -5.39 -12.14
C GLY A 119 -2.38 -6.53 -11.19
N HIS A 120 -2.45 -6.23 -9.89
CA HIS A 120 -1.91 -7.11 -8.84
C HIS A 120 -2.69 -8.43 -8.76
N ALA A 121 -4.01 -8.36 -8.81
CA ALA A 121 -4.88 -9.52 -8.71
C ALA A 121 -4.58 -10.52 -9.84
N ARG A 122 -4.48 -10.04 -11.08
CA ARG A 122 -4.22 -10.92 -12.23
C ARG A 122 -2.88 -11.66 -12.11
N LEU A 123 -1.84 -10.99 -11.63
CA LEU A 123 -0.55 -11.64 -11.37
C LEU A 123 -0.67 -12.78 -10.36
N ILE A 124 -1.47 -12.61 -9.30
CA ILE A 124 -1.67 -13.68 -8.32
C ILE A 124 -2.36 -14.88 -8.97
N PHE A 125 -3.40 -14.65 -9.78
CA PHE A 125 -4.11 -15.70 -10.50
C PHE A 125 -3.21 -16.47 -11.47
N GLU A 126 -2.37 -15.78 -12.25
CA GLU A 126 -1.49 -16.42 -13.23
C GLU A 126 -0.36 -17.20 -12.55
N ARG A 127 0.30 -16.61 -11.55
CA ARG A 127 1.49 -17.20 -10.91
C ARG A 127 1.16 -18.23 -9.85
N PHE A 128 0.16 -17.99 -9.00
CA PHE A 128 -0.18 -18.89 -7.88
C PHE A 128 -1.42 -19.74 -8.15
N GLY A 129 -2.19 -19.45 -9.20
CA GLY A 129 -3.38 -20.20 -9.60
C GLY A 129 -4.68 -19.68 -9.00
N LYS A 130 -5.81 -20.24 -9.49
CA LYS A 130 -7.17 -19.76 -9.22
C LYS A 130 -7.54 -19.72 -7.74
N PHE A 131 -7.05 -20.67 -6.94
CA PHE A 131 -7.37 -20.76 -5.53
C PHE A 131 -6.82 -19.57 -4.73
N TRP A 132 -5.52 -19.29 -4.88
CA TRP A 132 -4.85 -18.18 -4.19
C TRP A 132 -5.30 -16.82 -4.71
N GLY A 133 -5.58 -16.72 -6.02
CA GLY A 133 -6.18 -15.53 -6.60
C GLY A 133 -7.56 -15.22 -6.02
N ALA A 134 -8.45 -16.21 -5.97
CA ALA A 134 -9.79 -16.04 -5.41
C ALA A 134 -9.76 -15.70 -3.91
N PHE A 135 -8.85 -16.32 -3.16
CA PHE A 135 -8.63 -15.99 -1.75
C PHE A 135 -8.22 -14.51 -1.57
N SER A 136 -7.22 -14.06 -2.33
CA SER A 136 -6.70 -12.69 -2.21
C SER A 136 -7.72 -11.63 -2.62
N VAL A 137 -8.50 -11.87 -3.68
CA VAL A 137 -9.55 -10.93 -4.12
C VAL A 137 -10.76 -10.97 -3.19
N GLY A 138 -11.12 -12.14 -2.66
CA GLY A 138 -12.22 -12.25 -1.70
C GLY A 138 -11.92 -11.51 -0.40
N ASP A 139 -10.71 -11.66 0.13
CA ASP A 139 -10.24 -10.96 1.33
C ASP A 139 -10.26 -9.44 1.13
N LEU A 140 -9.71 -8.97 0.01
CA LEU A 140 -9.73 -7.57 -0.39
C LEU A 140 -11.16 -7.02 -0.49
N LEU A 141 -12.08 -7.76 -1.11
CA LEU A 141 -13.46 -7.29 -1.32
C LEU A 141 -14.19 -7.07 0.00
N ILE A 142 -14.06 -8.03 0.93
CA ILE A 142 -14.69 -7.93 2.25
C ILE A 142 -14.11 -6.76 3.04
N LEU A 143 -12.77 -6.69 3.12
CA LEU A 143 -12.11 -5.61 3.85
C LEU A 143 -12.48 -4.25 3.26
N ASN A 144 -12.38 -4.07 1.94
CA ASN A 144 -12.68 -2.81 1.28
C ASN A 144 -14.14 -2.39 1.42
N ALA A 145 -15.09 -3.35 1.36
CA ALA A 145 -16.50 -3.04 1.59
C ALA A 145 -16.72 -2.47 3.00
N LEU A 146 -16.08 -3.07 4.01
CA LEU A 146 -16.15 -2.60 5.38
C LEU A 146 -15.40 -1.28 5.58
N THR A 147 -14.26 -1.06 4.94
CA THR A 147 -13.56 0.23 4.99
C THR A 147 -14.39 1.34 4.33
N ILE A 148 -15.09 1.07 3.21
CA ILE A 148 -16.01 2.08 2.64
C ILE A 148 -17.17 2.39 3.60
N VAL A 149 -17.60 1.44 4.44
CA VAL A 149 -18.54 1.75 5.54
C VAL A 149 -17.91 2.76 6.50
N THR A 150 -16.65 2.57 6.91
CA THR A 150 -15.94 3.53 7.78
C THR A 150 -15.80 4.91 7.15
N GLU A 151 -15.60 4.96 5.83
CA GLU A 151 -15.59 6.24 5.10
C GLU A 151 -16.95 6.93 5.14
N PHE A 152 -18.06 6.21 4.94
CA PHE A 152 -19.40 6.81 5.06
C PHE A 152 -19.75 7.23 6.49
N ILE A 153 -19.25 6.50 7.50
CA ILE A 153 -19.33 6.92 8.91
C ILE A 153 -18.60 8.26 9.08
N GLY A 154 -17.37 8.38 8.56
CA GLY A 154 -16.59 9.63 8.54
C GLY A 154 -17.33 10.80 7.89
N VAL A 155 -17.93 10.58 6.71
CA VAL A 155 -18.79 11.57 6.04
C VAL A 155 -19.94 12.01 6.94
N SER A 156 -20.64 11.05 7.56
CA SER A 156 -21.80 11.34 8.40
C SER A 156 -21.43 12.14 9.66
N MET A 157 -20.29 11.86 10.28
CA MET A 157 -19.78 12.58 11.45
C MET A 157 -19.34 14.00 11.09
N ALA A 158 -18.59 14.15 9.99
CA ALA A 158 -18.10 15.45 9.55
C ALA A 158 -19.24 16.38 9.10
N LEU A 159 -20.15 15.88 8.26
CA LEU A 159 -21.29 16.66 7.80
C LEU A 159 -22.34 16.85 8.90
N GLY A 160 -22.51 15.88 9.81
CA GLY A 160 -23.33 16.00 11.01
C GLY A 160 -22.87 17.12 11.92
N PHE A 161 -21.55 17.24 12.15
CA PHE A 161 -20.95 18.35 12.88
C PHE A 161 -21.24 19.71 12.21
N LEU A 162 -21.29 19.75 10.88
CA LEU A 162 -21.66 20.95 10.10
C LEU A 162 -23.18 21.18 9.98
N GLY A 163 -24.01 20.37 10.66
CA GLY A 163 -25.46 20.51 10.71
C GLY A 163 -26.25 19.78 9.60
N CYS A 164 -25.59 18.94 8.80
CA CYS A 164 -26.24 18.15 7.76
C CYS A 164 -26.64 16.75 8.27
N PRO A 165 -27.93 16.35 8.15
CA PRO A 165 -28.38 15.06 8.68
C PRO A 165 -27.81 13.88 7.89
N LYS A 166 -27.58 12.75 8.59
CA LYS A 166 -27.05 11.51 7.99
C LYS A 166 -27.83 11.01 6.76
N ALA A 167 -29.14 11.23 6.75
CA ALA A 167 -30.05 10.87 5.65
C ALA A 167 -29.74 11.59 4.32
N VAL A 168 -29.11 12.77 4.38
CA VAL A 168 -28.70 13.54 3.20
C VAL A 168 -27.21 13.35 2.93
N ALA A 169 -26.39 13.38 3.99
CA ALA A 169 -24.93 13.29 3.90
C ALA A 169 -24.45 12.02 3.17
N ILE A 170 -24.92 10.84 3.60
CA ILE A 170 -24.45 9.55 3.05
C ILE A 170 -24.85 9.38 1.58
N PRO A 171 -26.13 9.56 1.17
CA PRO A 171 -26.50 9.42 -0.25
C PRO A 171 -25.84 10.48 -1.14
N ALA A 172 -25.71 11.72 -0.66
CA ALA A 172 -25.04 12.77 -1.42
C ALA A 172 -23.56 12.42 -1.69
N ALA A 173 -22.86 11.90 -0.69
CA ALA A 173 -21.49 11.44 -0.86
C ALA A 173 -21.40 10.23 -1.82
N ALA A 174 -22.30 9.25 -1.70
CA ALA A 174 -22.32 8.11 -2.61
C ALA A 174 -22.54 8.53 -4.07
N VAL A 175 -23.47 9.47 -4.32
CA VAL A 175 -23.72 10.04 -5.64
C VAL A 175 -22.51 10.82 -6.14
N LEU A 176 -21.89 11.64 -5.29
CA LEU A 176 -20.68 12.39 -5.63
C LEU A 176 -19.53 11.47 -6.04
N LEU A 177 -19.24 10.45 -5.22
CA LEU A 177 -18.18 9.47 -5.48
C LEU A 177 -18.42 8.73 -6.79
N PHE A 178 -19.66 8.25 -7.01
CA PHE A 178 -20.03 7.61 -8.26
C PHE A 178 -19.87 8.55 -9.45
N ALA A 179 -20.33 9.80 -9.35
CA ALA A 179 -20.22 10.78 -10.43
C ALA A 179 -18.77 11.08 -10.82
N VAL A 180 -17.87 11.18 -9.83
CA VAL A 180 -16.43 11.40 -10.05
C VAL A 180 -15.81 10.26 -10.85
N VAL A 181 -16.15 9.01 -10.51
CA VAL A 181 -15.63 7.82 -11.21
C VAL A 181 -16.29 7.66 -12.58
N ALA A 182 -17.61 7.82 -12.66
CA ALA A 182 -18.44 7.67 -13.86
C ALA A 182 -18.05 8.61 -15.03
N GLY A 183 -17.28 9.66 -14.77
CA GLY A 183 -16.79 10.60 -15.78
C GLY A 183 -15.93 9.99 -16.90
N GLY A 184 -15.50 8.72 -16.78
CA GLY A 184 -14.86 7.94 -17.85
C GLY A 184 -13.54 8.53 -18.36
N SER A 185 -12.88 9.34 -17.55
CA SER A 185 -11.65 10.04 -17.92
C SER A 185 -10.71 10.06 -16.74
N PHE A 186 -9.68 9.21 -16.79
CA PHE A 186 -8.60 9.16 -15.81
C PHE A 186 -8.05 10.55 -15.42
N ARG A 187 -7.85 11.44 -16.40
CA ARG A 187 -7.36 12.81 -16.12
C ARG A 187 -8.28 13.62 -15.20
N ARG A 188 -9.60 13.52 -15.39
CA ARG A 188 -10.57 14.30 -14.59
C ARG A 188 -10.65 13.74 -13.18
N TRP A 189 -10.67 12.41 -13.07
CA TRP A 189 -10.59 11.73 -11.79
C TRP A 189 -9.30 12.11 -11.04
N GLU A 190 -8.15 12.09 -11.71
CA GLU A 190 -6.87 12.46 -11.09
C GLU A 190 -6.84 13.93 -10.66
N GLN A 191 -7.40 14.85 -11.47
CA GLN A 191 -7.56 16.26 -11.09
C GLN A 191 -8.41 16.45 -9.83
N MET A 192 -9.49 15.68 -9.70
CA MET A 192 -10.32 15.68 -8.50
C MET A 192 -9.54 15.17 -7.29
N MET A 193 -8.77 14.09 -7.43
CA MET A 193 -7.92 13.61 -6.34
C MET A 193 -6.88 14.66 -5.92
N PHE A 194 -6.26 15.36 -6.86
CA PHE A 194 -5.35 16.47 -6.53
C PHE A 194 -6.05 17.65 -5.84
N LEU A 195 -7.31 17.93 -6.16
CA LEU A 195 -8.11 18.92 -5.45
C LEU A 195 -8.31 18.52 -4.00
N LEU A 196 -8.70 17.26 -3.74
CA LEU A 196 -8.86 16.75 -2.38
C LEU A 196 -7.52 16.75 -1.61
N ILE A 197 -6.43 16.30 -2.24
CA ILE A 197 -5.07 16.41 -1.67
C ILE A 197 -4.72 17.87 -1.32
N ALA A 198 -5.13 18.84 -2.13
CA ALA A 198 -4.92 20.25 -1.83
C ALA A 198 -5.79 20.75 -0.66
N VAL A 199 -7.01 20.25 -0.50
CA VAL A 199 -7.85 20.51 0.69
C VAL A 199 -7.20 19.94 1.94
N ASN A 200 -6.56 18.77 1.86
CA ASN A 200 -5.85 18.14 2.98
C ASN A 200 -4.77 19.03 3.62
N VAL A 201 -4.23 20.01 2.88
CA VAL A 201 -3.27 21.02 3.39
C VAL A 201 -3.84 21.81 4.58
N VAL A 202 -5.17 21.86 4.74
CA VAL A 202 -5.87 22.45 5.89
C VAL A 202 -5.46 21.82 7.24
N ILE A 203 -4.92 20.60 7.25
CA ILE A 203 -4.32 20.00 8.46
C ILE A 203 -3.22 20.89 9.04
N ILE A 204 -2.43 21.57 8.19
CA ILE A 204 -1.30 22.39 8.65
C ILE A 204 -1.76 23.57 9.51
N PRO A 205 -2.63 24.49 9.03
CA PRO A 205 -3.11 25.57 9.89
C PRO A 205 -3.86 25.04 11.10
N MET A 206 -4.64 23.96 10.99
CA MET A 206 -5.30 23.32 12.13
C MET A 206 -4.29 22.90 13.23
N ALA A 207 -3.19 22.25 12.84
CA ALA A 207 -2.14 21.84 13.76
C ALA A 207 -1.34 23.01 14.33
N LEU A 208 -1.14 24.09 13.57
CA LEU A 208 -0.45 25.28 14.08
C LEU A 208 -1.28 26.04 15.12
N LEU A 209 -2.62 26.04 14.98
CA LEU A 209 -3.52 26.71 15.91
C LEU A 209 -3.45 26.12 17.32
N VAL A 210 -3.25 24.81 17.48
CA VAL A 210 -3.14 24.16 18.80
C VAL A 210 -1.80 24.40 19.51
N HIS A 211 -0.91 25.20 18.92
CA HIS A 211 0.43 25.52 19.46
C HIS A 211 1.21 24.30 19.95
N PRO A 212 1.50 23.31 19.07
CA PRO A 212 2.16 22.08 19.46
C PRO A 212 3.58 22.38 19.94
N THR A 213 3.96 21.78 21.06
CA THR A 213 5.33 21.94 21.56
C THR A 213 6.27 21.03 20.78
N PHE A 214 7.38 21.59 20.29
CA PHE A 214 8.40 20.81 19.59
C PHE A 214 8.98 19.70 20.48
N SER A 215 9.27 20.03 21.74
CA SER A 215 9.79 19.09 22.73
C SER A 215 8.82 17.93 23.00
N GLY A 216 7.53 18.22 23.18
CA GLY A 216 6.50 17.19 23.41
C GLY A 216 6.30 16.28 22.19
N THR A 217 6.37 16.84 20.99
CA THR A 217 6.26 16.10 19.73
C THR A 217 7.46 15.17 19.53
N VAL A 218 8.69 15.70 19.62
CA VAL A 218 9.92 14.93 19.44
C VAL A 218 10.11 13.88 20.55
N GLY A 219 9.66 14.16 21.77
CA GLY A 219 9.64 13.19 22.86
C GLY A 219 8.84 11.93 22.52
N GLY A 220 7.83 12.05 21.66
CA GLY A 220 7.03 10.94 21.14
C GLY A 220 7.75 9.97 20.20
N LEU A 221 8.91 10.37 19.66
CA LEU A 221 9.75 9.50 18.82
C LEU A 221 10.51 8.44 19.64
N VAL A 222 10.59 8.62 20.97
CA VAL A 222 11.20 7.64 21.86
C VAL A 222 10.16 6.56 22.17
N PRO A 223 10.44 5.27 21.86
CA PRO A 223 9.50 4.19 22.13
C PRO A 223 9.16 4.09 23.61
N ARG A 224 7.89 4.34 23.93
CA ARG A 224 7.31 4.18 25.28
C ARG A 224 5.93 3.57 25.13
N PHE A 225 5.56 2.74 26.10
CA PHE A 225 4.23 2.13 26.19
C PHE A 225 3.48 2.77 27.38
N PRO A 226 2.59 3.75 27.13
CA PRO A 226 1.84 4.41 28.20
C PRO A 226 0.99 3.40 28.96
N GLY A 227 1.18 3.29 30.28
CA GLY A 227 0.45 2.32 31.10
C GLY A 227 0.87 0.85 30.90
N GLY A 228 1.97 0.59 30.17
CA GLY A 228 2.45 -0.75 29.83
C GLY A 228 1.85 -1.32 28.54
N LEU A 229 2.31 -2.51 28.14
CA LEU A 229 1.75 -3.28 27.04
C LEU A 229 0.45 -3.98 27.48
N ASP A 230 -0.66 -3.26 27.36
CA ASP A 230 -2.01 -3.83 27.48
C ASP A 230 -2.67 -4.00 26.09
N SER A 231 -3.72 -4.81 26.04
CA SER A 231 -4.54 -5.11 24.87
C SER A 231 -5.03 -3.86 24.14
N THR A 232 -5.36 -2.80 24.86
CA THR A 232 -5.86 -1.54 24.30
C THR A 232 -4.78 -0.82 23.51
N VAL A 233 -3.58 -0.65 24.11
CA VAL A 233 -2.43 -0.03 23.45
C VAL A 233 -1.97 -0.87 22.26
N LEU A 234 -1.93 -2.20 22.41
CA LEU A 234 -1.54 -3.09 21.33
C LEU A 234 -2.52 -3.04 20.16
N LEU A 235 -3.84 -3.02 20.43
CA LEU A 235 -4.86 -2.86 19.39
C LEU A 235 -4.69 -1.53 18.67
N LEU A 236 -4.43 -0.44 19.39
CA LEU A 236 -4.19 0.86 18.78
C LEU A 236 -2.91 0.90 17.95
N ILE A 237 -1.82 0.26 18.40
CA ILE A 237 -0.59 0.12 17.59
C ILE A 237 -0.88 -0.67 16.32
N VAL A 238 -1.62 -1.79 16.41
CA VAL A 238 -2.01 -2.58 15.24
C VAL A 238 -2.93 -1.78 14.31
N ALA A 239 -3.84 -0.98 14.85
CA ALA A 239 -4.69 -0.09 14.07
C ALA A 239 -3.86 0.98 13.35
N ILE A 240 -2.90 1.65 14.02
CA ILE A 240 -1.98 2.61 13.37
C ILE A 240 -1.22 1.93 12.23
N VAL A 241 -0.74 0.70 12.44
CA VAL A 241 -0.03 -0.06 11.40
C VAL A 241 -0.97 -0.43 10.25
N GLY A 242 -2.20 -0.88 10.55
CA GLY A 242 -3.20 -1.29 9.57
C GLY A 242 -3.76 -0.13 8.74
N THR A 243 -3.94 1.05 9.34
CA THR A 243 -4.36 2.27 8.63
C THR A 243 -3.25 2.85 7.77
N THR A 244 -1.99 2.62 8.12
CA THR A 244 -0.84 3.16 7.38
C THR A 244 -0.34 2.23 6.28
N ILE A 245 -0.68 0.94 6.35
CA ILE A 245 -0.33 0.00 5.29
C ILE A 245 -1.55 -0.89 5.10
N ALA A 246 -2.37 -0.53 4.13
CA ALA A 246 -3.59 -1.25 3.86
C ALA A 246 -3.43 -2.16 2.64
N PRO A 247 -4.00 -3.38 2.65
CA PRO A 247 -3.97 -4.29 1.50
C PRO A 247 -4.42 -3.64 0.19
N TRP A 248 -5.44 -2.78 0.24
CA TRP A 248 -6.00 -2.11 -0.93
C TRP A 248 -5.00 -1.21 -1.65
N GLN A 249 -4.03 -0.63 -0.94
CA GLN A 249 -3.00 0.22 -1.53
C GLN A 249 -2.19 -0.54 -2.57
N LEU A 250 -1.90 -1.82 -2.33
CA LEU A 250 -1.11 -2.66 -3.24
C LEU A 250 -1.84 -2.85 -4.58
N PHE A 251 -3.15 -3.11 -4.53
CA PHE A 251 -3.97 -3.30 -5.72
C PHE A 251 -4.23 -1.98 -6.45
N PHE A 252 -4.57 -0.93 -5.70
CA PHE A 252 -4.88 0.38 -6.23
C PHE A 252 -3.66 1.03 -6.88
N GLN A 253 -2.54 1.16 -6.16
CA GLN A 253 -1.36 1.83 -6.68
C GLN A 253 -0.84 1.13 -7.92
N GLN A 254 -0.80 -0.21 -7.92
CA GLN A 254 -0.39 -0.96 -9.10
C GLN A 254 -1.31 -0.67 -10.29
N SER A 255 -2.63 -0.79 -10.11
CA SER A 255 -3.60 -0.54 -11.19
C SER A 255 -3.55 0.90 -11.67
N ASN A 256 -3.36 1.87 -10.78
CA ASN A 256 -3.23 3.30 -11.10
C ASN A 256 -1.94 3.61 -11.87
N VAL A 257 -0.80 2.97 -11.52
CA VAL A 257 0.45 3.03 -12.29
C VAL A 257 0.25 2.49 -13.72
N VAL A 258 -0.52 1.42 -13.87
CA VAL A 258 -0.86 0.80 -15.16
C VAL A 258 -1.82 1.69 -15.97
N ASP A 259 -2.89 2.20 -15.36
CA ASP A 259 -3.86 3.10 -15.99
C ASP A 259 -3.20 4.41 -16.43
N LYS A 260 -2.26 4.94 -15.63
CA LYS A 260 -1.46 6.10 -15.99
C LYS A 260 -0.38 5.81 -17.04
N ARG A 261 -0.19 4.53 -17.39
CA ARG A 261 0.76 4.04 -18.40
C ARG A 261 2.22 4.36 -18.05
N ILE A 262 2.53 4.37 -16.76
CA ILE A 262 3.90 4.55 -16.28
C ILE A 262 4.69 3.30 -16.63
N THR A 263 5.88 3.50 -17.20
CA THR A 263 6.76 2.41 -17.63
C THR A 263 8.03 2.38 -16.78
N ALA A 264 8.80 1.29 -16.85
CA ALA A 264 10.07 1.12 -16.14
C ALA A 264 11.05 2.31 -16.30
N ARG A 265 11.02 3.01 -17.44
CA ARG A 265 11.82 4.23 -17.72
C ARG A 265 11.54 5.35 -16.71
N TRP A 266 10.32 5.46 -16.21
CA TRP A 266 9.84 6.56 -15.37
C TRP A 266 9.86 6.24 -13.87
N ILE A 267 10.32 5.05 -13.47
CA ILE A 267 10.43 4.62 -12.07
C ILE A 267 11.13 5.67 -11.17
N PRO A 268 12.23 6.33 -11.56
CA PRO A 268 12.85 7.35 -10.71
C PRO A 268 11.93 8.51 -10.34
N TYR A 269 11.10 8.97 -11.28
CA TYR A 269 10.12 10.03 -11.04
C TYR A 269 8.96 9.53 -10.18
N ALA A 270 8.49 8.32 -10.43
CA ALA A 270 7.42 7.72 -9.62
C ALA A 270 7.89 7.39 -8.19
N ARG A 271 9.18 7.11 -7.97
CA ARG A 271 9.75 7.01 -6.62
C ARG A 271 9.79 8.36 -5.92
N ALA A 272 10.09 9.45 -6.64
CA ALA A 272 10.03 10.79 -6.06
C ALA A 272 8.59 11.15 -5.67
N ASP A 273 7.60 10.83 -6.53
CA ASP A 273 6.17 10.95 -6.21
C ASP A 273 5.78 10.16 -4.96
N LEU A 274 6.24 8.90 -4.85
CA LEU A 274 6.02 8.08 -3.66
C LEU A 274 6.63 8.71 -2.40
N VAL A 275 7.88 9.19 -2.46
CA VAL A 275 8.53 9.82 -1.31
C VAL A 275 7.78 11.08 -0.88
N LEU A 276 7.31 11.90 -1.83
CA LEU A 276 6.47 13.06 -1.53
C LEU A 276 5.17 12.63 -0.83
N GLY A 277 4.52 11.57 -1.31
CA GLY A 277 3.34 10.99 -0.66
C GLY A 277 3.63 10.53 0.77
N ILE A 278 4.73 9.81 1.00
CA ILE A 278 5.12 9.35 2.34
C ILE A 278 5.36 10.54 3.29
N VAL A 279 5.96 11.62 2.81
CA VAL A 279 6.16 12.83 3.63
C VAL A 279 4.80 13.44 3.98
N VAL A 280 3.90 13.59 3.03
CA VAL A 280 2.57 14.19 3.27
C VAL A 280 1.76 13.36 4.26
N VAL A 281 1.69 12.03 4.07
CA VAL A 281 0.89 11.15 4.94
C VAL A 281 1.42 11.15 6.39
N ILE A 282 2.74 11.03 6.58
CA ILE A 282 3.36 10.97 7.91
C ILE A 282 3.25 12.32 8.62
N VAL A 283 3.46 13.44 7.92
CA VAL A 283 3.28 14.78 8.49
C VAL A 283 1.81 15.00 8.85
N GLY A 284 0.88 14.60 7.98
CA GLY A 284 -0.56 14.69 8.23
C GLY A 284 -1.01 13.87 9.45
N ALA A 285 -0.59 12.61 9.54
CA ALA A 285 -0.88 11.73 10.67
C ALA A 285 -0.29 12.28 11.99
N THR A 286 0.95 12.77 11.95
CA THR A 286 1.60 13.42 13.10
C THR A 286 0.84 14.67 13.54
N ALA A 287 0.38 15.47 12.58
CA ALA A 287 -0.39 16.69 12.83
C ALA A 287 -1.76 16.38 13.44
N LEU A 288 -2.48 15.36 12.97
CA LEU A 288 -3.76 14.90 13.56
C LEU A 288 -3.59 14.42 15.00
N MET A 289 -2.53 13.65 15.26
CA MET A 289 -2.17 13.23 16.62
C MET A 289 -1.83 14.43 17.51
N ALA A 290 -1.09 15.42 16.98
CA ALA A 290 -0.76 16.64 17.70
C ALA A 290 -1.99 17.51 18.01
N VAL A 291 -2.92 17.65 17.06
CA VAL A 291 -4.16 18.43 17.25
C VAL A 291 -4.96 17.91 18.44
N THR A 292 -5.11 16.60 18.55
CA THR A 292 -5.84 15.99 19.68
C THR A 292 -5.01 15.95 20.95
N ALA A 293 -3.70 15.65 20.87
CA ALA A 293 -2.80 15.60 22.02
C ALA A 293 -2.64 16.96 22.72
N PHE A 294 -2.46 18.04 21.96
CA PHE A 294 -2.26 19.38 22.52
C PHE A 294 -3.57 20.17 22.65
N GLY A 295 -4.51 20.00 21.72
CA GLY A 295 -5.79 20.71 21.74
C GLY A 295 -6.74 20.25 22.86
N LEU A 296 -6.63 19.00 23.30
CA LEU A 296 -7.42 18.45 24.40
C LEU A 296 -6.60 18.26 25.69
N ALA A 297 -5.32 18.64 25.70
CA ALA A 297 -4.46 18.50 26.88
C ALA A 297 -5.07 19.21 28.11
N GLY A 298 -5.14 18.52 29.24
CA GLY A 298 -5.64 19.08 30.49
C GLY A 298 -7.16 19.26 30.57
N THR A 299 -7.91 18.75 29.59
CA THR A 299 -9.38 18.70 29.61
C THR A 299 -9.88 17.39 30.23
N SER A 300 -11.19 17.31 30.53
CA SER A 300 -11.85 16.07 30.98
C SER A 300 -11.87 14.97 29.91
N ASP A 301 -11.68 15.33 28.65
CA ASP A 301 -11.86 14.43 27.52
C ASP A 301 -10.59 13.60 27.22
N VAL A 302 -9.46 13.90 27.88
CA VAL A 302 -8.23 13.10 27.78
C VAL A 302 -8.51 11.66 28.21
N GLY A 303 -8.11 10.68 27.39
CA GLY A 303 -8.33 9.26 27.67
C GLY A 303 -9.72 8.72 27.31
N HIS A 304 -10.65 9.58 26.91
CA HIS A 304 -12.06 9.23 26.68
C HIS A 304 -12.45 9.37 25.19
N PHE A 305 -11.60 8.90 24.28
CA PHE A 305 -11.95 8.83 22.85
C PHE A 305 -13.17 7.92 22.62
N SER A 306 -14.21 8.46 21.97
CA SER A 306 -15.35 7.68 21.44
C SER A 306 -15.24 7.49 19.93
N ASP A 307 -15.18 8.60 19.19
CA ASP A 307 -15.22 8.68 17.74
C ASP A 307 -14.68 10.02 17.23
N ALA A 308 -14.48 10.14 15.92
CA ALA A 308 -13.90 11.34 15.31
C ALA A 308 -14.87 12.55 15.32
N GLY A 309 -16.19 12.34 15.31
CA GLY A 309 -17.16 13.43 15.43
C GLY A 309 -17.18 14.07 16.81
N ALA A 310 -17.06 13.25 17.85
CA ALA A 310 -16.88 13.70 19.23
C ALA A 310 -15.59 14.51 19.39
N VAL A 311 -14.49 14.09 18.76
CA VAL A 311 -13.23 14.87 18.74
C VAL A 311 -13.45 16.28 18.17
N ALA A 312 -14.16 16.41 17.04
CA ALA A 312 -14.47 17.73 16.46
C ALA A 312 -15.28 18.62 17.43
N THR A 313 -16.20 18.01 18.17
CA THR A 313 -17.04 18.67 19.18
C THR A 313 -16.21 19.09 20.40
N SER A 314 -15.38 18.20 20.94
CA SER A 314 -14.46 18.47 22.05
C SER A 314 -13.47 19.59 21.71
N LEU A 315 -12.87 19.56 20.51
CA LEU A 315 -11.99 20.63 20.04
C LEU A 315 -12.72 21.98 19.93
N THR A 316 -13.99 21.97 19.52
CA THR A 316 -14.82 23.18 19.49
C THR A 316 -15.07 23.74 20.88
N ASN A 317 -15.41 22.87 21.84
CA ASN A 317 -15.77 23.25 23.20
C ASN A 317 -14.57 23.77 23.99
N HIS A 318 -13.38 23.18 23.79
CA HIS A 318 -12.21 23.45 24.61
C HIS A 318 -11.19 24.40 23.97
N PHE A 319 -11.09 24.42 22.63
CA PHE A 319 -10.08 25.20 21.92
C PHE A 319 -10.67 26.30 21.04
N GLY A 320 -11.78 25.99 20.37
CA GLY A 320 -12.55 26.96 19.59
C GLY A 320 -13.16 26.37 18.32
N SER A 321 -14.28 26.96 17.89
CA SER A 321 -15.07 26.50 16.72
C SER A 321 -14.25 26.34 15.45
N THR A 322 -13.26 27.21 15.22
CA THR A 322 -12.38 27.11 14.03
C THR A 322 -11.68 25.76 13.97
N VAL A 323 -11.09 25.26 15.06
CA VAL A 323 -10.33 24.01 15.04
C VAL A 323 -11.26 22.81 14.82
N GLY A 324 -12.44 22.80 15.44
CA GLY A 324 -13.44 21.76 15.20
C GLY A 324 -13.95 21.73 13.76
N ILE A 325 -14.19 22.90 13.15
CA ILE A 325 -14.57 23.01 11.73
C ILE A 325 -13.46 22.48 10.82
N LEU A 326 -12.20 22.88 11.04
CA LEU A 326 -11.08 22.38 10.25
C LEU A 326 -10.93 20.86 10.39
N PHE A 327 -11.12 20.32 11.60
CA PHE A 327 -11.10 18.88 11.83
C PHE A 327 -12.21 18.16 11.07
N ALA A 328 -13.43 18.69 11.09
CA ALA A 328 -14.56 18.14 10.34
C ALA A 328 -14.31 18.19 8.81
N VAL A 329 -13.72 19.28 8.30
CA VAL A 329 -13.35 19.38 6.87
C VAL A 329 -12.30 18.34 6.50
N VAL A 330 -11.28 18.15 7.35
CA VAL A 330 -10.23 17.13 7.13
C VAL A 330 -10.82 15.72 7.18
N LEU A 331 -11.71 15.44 8.13
CA LEU A 331 -12.40 14.15 8.23
C LEU A 331 -13.26 13.88 6.99
N LEU A 332 -13.98 14.88 6.49
CA LEU A 332 -14.77 14.76 5.26
C LEU A 332 -13.89 14.51 4.04
N ASP A 333 -12.81 15.28 3.88
CA ASP A 333 -11.85 15.14 2.78
C ASP A 333 -11.20 13.75 2.77
N ALA A 334 -10.68 13.32 3.92
CA ALA A 334 -10.14 11.97 4.16
C ALA A 334 -11.13 10.89 3.73
N SER A 335 -12.40 11.03 4.14
CA SER A 335 -13.47 10.08 3.82
C SER A 335 -13.71 9.96 2.31
N LEU A 336 -13.69 11.09 1.60
CA LEU A 336 -13.95 11.13 0.16
C LEU A 336 -12.77 10.57 -0.65
N ILE A 337 -11.53 10.88 -0.27
CA ILE A 337 -10.33 10.32 -0.93
C ILE A 337 -10.29 8.80 -0.72
N GLY A 338 -10.42 8.35 0.54
CA GLY A 338 -10.39 6.95 0.93
C GLY A 338 -11.43 6.14 0.16
N ALA A 339 -12.71 6.54 0.22
CA ALA A 339 -13.80 5.80 -0.43
C ALA A 339 -13.61 5.68 -1.95
N ASN A 340 -13.04 6.70 -2.59
CA ASN A 340 -12.76 6.67 -4.02
C ASN A 340 -11.63 5.69 -4.35
N ALA A 341 -10.50 5.80 -3.65
CA ALA A 341 -9.33 4.96 -3.89
C ALA A 341 -9.61 3.48 -3.57
N ILE A 342 -10.25 3.21 -2.42
CA ILE A 342 -10.60 1.85 -1.96
C ILE A 342 -11.60 1.20 -2.90
N GLY A 343 -12.67 1.91 -3.30
CA GLY A 343 -13.67 1.34 -4.19
C GLY A 343 -13.12 1.08 -5.60
N LEU A 344 -12.23 1.94 -6.10
CA LEU A 344 -11.51 1.68 -7.34
C LEU A 344 -10.59 0.46 -7.21
N ALA A 345 -9.84 0.33 -6.10
CA ALA A 345 -9.01 -0.85 -5.82
C ALA A 345 -9.81 -2.16 -5.97
N THR A 346 -11.02 -2.20 -5.41
CA THR A 346 -11.91 -3.36 -5.48
C THR A 346 -12.33 -3.67 -6.90
N THR A 347 -12.80 -2.66 -7.64
CA THR A 347 -13.33 -2.85 -8.99
C THR A 347 -12.24 -3.17 -10.02
N TYR A 348 -11.02 -2.65 -9.82
CA TYR A 348 -9.83 -3.10 -10.55
C TYR A 348 -9.51 -4.57 -10.26
N ALA A 349 -9.45 -4.97 -8.99
CA ALA A 349 -9.12 -6.35 -8.61
C ALA A 349 -10.17 -7.37 -9.12
N VAL A 350 -11.45 -7.02 -9.06
CA VAL A 350 -12.54 -7.84 -9.60
C VAL A 350 -12.45 -7.92 -11.13
N GLY A 351 -12.19 -6.80 -11.79
CA GLY A 351 -11.99 -6.75 -13.25
C GLY A 351 -10.84 -7.63 -13.72
N ASP A 352 -9.70 -7.57 -13.01
CA ASP A 352 -8.53 -8.41 -13.21
C ASP A 352 -8.83 -9.90 -13.05
N ALA A 353 -9.52 -10.26 -11.96
CA ALA A 353 -9.88 -11.63 -11.62
C ALA A 353 -10.82 -12.26 -12.65
N MET A 354 -11.78 -11.47 -13.16
CA MET A 354 -12.76 -11.91 -14.15
C MET A 354 -12.24 -11.80 -15.60
N GLY A 355 -11.08 -11.17 -15.82
CA GLY A 355 -10.55 -10.88 -17.15
C GLY A 355 -11.46 -9.99 -18.00
N LYS A 356 -12.24 -9.11 -17.35
CA LYS A 356 -13.19 -8.19 -18.01
C LYS A 356 -12.55 -6.82 -18.15
N ARG A 357 -13.04 -5.98 -19.06
CA ARG A 357 -12.54 -4.61 -19.22
C ARG A 357 -12.72 -3.81 -17.93
N HIS A 358 -11.61 -3.28 -17.43
CA HIS A 358 -11.53 -2.46 -16.23
C HIS A 358 -10.46 -1.39 -16.46
N SER A 359 -10.85 -0.13 -16.45
CA SER A 359 -9.96 1.04 -16.53
C SER A 359 -10.82 2.30 -16.42
N LEU A 360 -10.29 3.36 -15.81
CA LEU A 360 -10.90 4.69 -15.82
C LEU A 360 -10.92 5.35 -17.21
N HIS A 361 -10.27 4.73 -18.20
CA HIS A 361 -10.28 5.19 -19.60
C HIS A 361 -11.52 4.72 -20.36
N TRP A 362 -12.21 3.70 -19.87
CA TRP A 362 -13.44 3.18 -20.49
C TRP A 362 -14.65 3.97 -20.03
N LYS A 363 -15.62 4.14 -20.94
CA LYS A 363 -16.93 4.68 -20.59
C LYS A 363 -17.76 3.64 -19.84
N ILE A 364 -18.81 4.09 -19.16
CA ILE A 364 -19.76 3.23 -18.43
C ILE A 364 -20.32 2.11 -19.31
N SER A 365 -20.64 2.42 -20.57
CA SER A 365 -21.14 1.45 -21.55
C SER A 365 -20.13 0.38 -21.95
N GLU A 366 -18.83 0.66 -21.84
CA GLU A 366 -17.75 -0.21 -22.29
C GLU A 366 -17.24 -1.13 -21.17
N ALA A 367 -17.42 -0.71 -19.91
CA ALA A 367 -17.02 -1.45 -18.70
C ALA A 367 -18.15 -1.51 -17.65
N PRO A 368 -19.32 -2.08 -17.97
CA PRO A 368 -20.49 -2.06 -17.06
C PRO A 368 -20.25 -2.81 -15.75
N LEU A 369 -19.42 -3.87 -15.75
CA LEU A 369 -19.06 -4.58 -14.51
C LEU A 369 -18.18 -3.74 -13.58
N PHE A 370 -17.32 -2.89 -14.13
CA PHE A 370 -16.44 -2.02 -13.35
C PHE A 370 -17.26 -0.95 -12.62
N TYR A 371 -18.06 -0.19 -13.36
CA TYR A 371 -18.89 0.87 -12.79
C TYR A 371 -20.09 0.33 -12.00
N GLY A 372 -20.72 -0.76 -12.46
CA GLY A 372 -21.80 -1.42 -11.73
C GLY A 372 -21.32 -2.05 -10.42
N GLY A 373 -20.13 -2.67 -10.41
CA GLY A 373 -19.49 -3.16 -9.20
C GLY A 373 -19.16 -2.03 -8.23
N TYR A 374 -18.65 -0.89 -8.74
CA TYR A 374 -18.41 0.31 -7.93
C TYR A 374 -19.70 0.83 -7.29
N ALA A 375 -20.77 0.97 -8.08
CA ALA A 375 -22.07 1.43 -7.59
C ALA A 375 -22.66 0.49 -6.54
N ALA A 376 -22.60 -0.83 -6.78
CA ALA A 376 -23.09 -1.82 -5.84
C ALA A 376 -22.31 -1.78 -4.51
N LEU A 377 -20.99 -1.64 -4.58
CA LEU A 377 -20.13 -1.51 -3.41
C LEU A 377 -20.49 -0.25 -2.60
N LEU A 378 -20.61 0.91 -3.25
CA LEU A 378 -21.04 2.14 -2.58
C LEU A 378 -22.44 2.02 -1.98
N ALA A 379 -23.39 1.42 -2.71
CA ALA A 379 -24.76 1.28 -2.24
C ALA A 379 -24.88 0.36 -1.01
N ILE A 380 -24.18 -0.79 -1.02
CA ILE A 380 -24.16 -1.72 0.11
C ILE A 380 -23.50 -1.06 1.31
N SER A 381 -22.32 -0.46 1.14
CA SER A 381 -21.62 0.20 2.25
C SER A 381 -22.41 1.40 2.81
N ALA A 382 -23.05 2.19 1.95
CA ALA A 382 -23.94 3.28 2.37
C ALA A 382 -25.15 2.77 3.15
N ALA A 383 -25.75 1.65 2.74
CA ALA A 383 -26.87 1.04 3.46
C ALA A 383 -26.44 0.56 4.87
N VAL A 384 -25.27 -0.06 4.98
CA VAL A 384 -24.72 -0.48 6.29
C VAL A 384 -24.40 0.73 7.18
N ALA A 385 -23.95 1.85 6.61
CA ALA A 385 -23.68 3.08 7.36
C ALA A 385 -24.92 3.74 7.99
N PHE A 386 -26.15 3.33 7.63
CA PHE A 386 -27.37 3.75 8.33
C PHE A 386 -27.65 2.97 9.62
N SER A 387 -26.81 1.99 9.95
CA SER A 387 -26.92 1.22 11.19
C SER A 387 -26.83 2.12 12.45
N PRO A 388 -27.31 1.64 13.61
CA PRO A 388 -27.19 2.37 14.89
C PRO A 388 -25.75 2.74 15.25
N ASP A 389 -25.57 3.88 15.92
CA ASP A 389 -24.25 4.48 16.16
C ASP A 389 -23.29 3.57 16.95
N TYR A 390 -23.80 2.77 17.89
CA TYR A 390 -22.99 1.79 18.62
C TYR A 390 -22.39 0.72 17.71
N LEU A 391 -23.10 0.32 16.64
CA LEU A 391 -22.58 -0.61 15.63
C LEU A 391 -21.52 0.07 14.76
N LEU A 392 -21.66 1.36 14.48
CA LEU A 392 -20.71 2.12 13.66
C LEU A 392 -19.34 2.26 14.34
N GLY A 393 -19.32 2.52 15.65
CA GLY A 393 -18.07 2.56 16.43
C GLY A 393 -17.34 1.21 16.41
N LEU A 394 -18.09 0.11 16.60
CA LEU A 394 -17.54 -1.25 16.56
C LEU A 394 -17.00 -1.64 15.19
N VAL A 395 -17.74 -1.30 14.12
CA VAL A 395 -17.28 -1.50 12.73
C VAL A 395 -15.99 -0.73 12.50
N THR A 396 -15.91 0.54 12.92
CA THR A 396 -14.71 1.36 12.70
C THR A 396 -13.47 0.78 13.35
N GLN A 397 -13.54 0.41 14.63
CA GLN A 397 -12.41 -0.20 15.34
C GLN A 397 -12.07 -1.60 14.81
N GLY A 398 -13.11 -2.41 14.55
CA GLY A 398 -12.96 -3.77 14.03
C GLY A 398 -12.30 -3.82 12.66
N VAL A 399 -12.67 -2.90 11.76
CA VAL A 399 -12.12 -2.82 10.40
C VAL A 399 -10.65 -2.44 10.41
N GLN A 400 -10.23 -1.51 11.28
CA GLN A 400 -8.82 -1.11 11.35
C GLN A 400 -7.93 -2.20 11.94
N ALA A 401 -8.43 -2.92 12.94
CA ALA A 401 -7.74 -4.11 13.45
C ALA A 401 -7.67 -5.22 12.37
N LEU A 402 -8.76 -5.42 11.63
CA LEU A 402 -8.82 -6.40 10.53
C LEU A 402 -7.83 -6.06 9.42
N ALA A 403 -7.72 -4.79 9.02
CA ALA A 403 -6.75 -4.34 8.02
C ALA A 403 -5.31 -4.71 8.42
N GLY A 404 -4.94 -4.47 9.69
CA GLY A 404 -3.63 -4.85 10.22
C GLY A 404 -3.38 -6.37 10.23
N ILE A 405 -4.42 -7.18 10.49
CA ILE A 405 -4.36 -8.64 10.51
C ILE A 405 -4.23 -9.26 9.10
N LEU A 406 -4.90 -8.66 8.12
CA LEU A 406 -4.91 -9.17 6.74
C LEU A 406 -3.67 -8.74 5.95
N LEU A 407 -3.01 -7.66 6.36
CA LEU A 407 -1.83 -7.10 5.72
C LEU A 407 -0.64 -8.07 5.47
N PRO A 408 -0.24 -8.94 6.42
CA PRO A 408 0.80 -9.93 6.18
C PRO A 408 0.55 -10.75 4.91
N SER A 409 -0.72 -11.08 4.64
CA SER A 409 -1.07 -11.94 3.53
C SER A 409 -0.83 -11.29 2.18
N ALA A 410 -1.29 -10.05 2.03
CA ALA A 410 -1.10 -9.25 0.82
C ALA A 410 0.38 -8.95 0.60
N THR A 411 1.11 -8.63 1.67
CA THR A 411 2.55 -8.35 1.62
C THR A 411 3.36 -9.58 1.21
N VAL A 412 3.01 -10.78 1.70
CA VAL A 412 3.69 -12.02 1.30
C VAL A 412 3.56 -12.28 -0.20
N PHE A 413 2.36 -12.14 -0.77
CA PHE A 413 2.19 -12.30 -2.22
C PHE A 413 3.01 -11.28 -3.02
N LEU A 414 3.04 -10.03 -2.57
CA LEU A 414 3.86 -8.99 -3.19
C LEU A 414 5.35 -9.34 -3.16
N VAL A 415 5.87 -9.80 -2.02
CA VAL A 415 7.28 -10.19 -1.88
C VAL A 415 7.62 -11.39 -2.76
N LEU A 416 6.72 -12.38 -2.86
CA LEU A 416 6.91 -13.54 -3.72
C LEU A 416 6.92 -13.13 -5.20
N LEU A 417 5.98 -12.28 -5.64
CA LEU A 417 5.96 -11.74 -7.01
C LEU A 417 7.21 -10.90 -7.30
N CYS A 418 7.66 -10.10 -6.34
CA CYS A 418 8.86 -9.27 -6.49
C CYS A 418 10.18 -10.06 -6.53
N ASN A 419 10.14 -11.34 -6.18
CA ASN A 419 11.25 -12.27 -6.26
C ASN A 419 11.14 -13.25 -7.43
N ASP A 420 10.08 -13.16 -8.23
CA ASP A 420 9.90 -14.00 -9.41
C ASP A 420 10.71 -13.45 -10.60
N HIS A 421 11.87 -14.07 -10.85
CA HIS A 421 12.76 -13.71 -11.95
C HIS A 421 12.10 -13.84 -13.33
N ALA A 422 11.12 -14.73 -13.51
CA ALA A 422 10.42 -14.87 -14.79
C ALA A 422 9.53 -13.66 -15.09
N VAL A 423 9.02 -12.99 -14.04
CA VAL A 423 8.12 -11.84 -14.16
C VAL A 423 8.91 -10.52 -14.23
N LEU A 424 9.87 -10.33 -13.33
CA LEU A 424 10.60 -9.06 -13.17
C LEU A 424 12.02 -9.04 -13.75
N GLY A 425 12.61 -10.19 -14.06
CA GLY A 425 13.98 -10.29 -14.57
C GLY A 425 14.99 -9.48 -13.74
N PRO A 426 15.67 -8.47 -14.32
CA PRO A 426 16.68 -7.67 -13.61
C PRO A 426 16.10 -6.66 -12.60
N TRP A 427 14.76 -6.58 -12.49
CA TRP A 427 14.03 -5.73 -11.54
C TRP A 427 13.62 -6.44 -10.25
N VAL A 428 14.01 -7.70 -10.04
CA VAL A 428 13.75 -8.41 -8.78
C VAL A 428 14.31 -7.69 -7.56
N ASN A 429 13.77 -8.03 -6.39
CA ASN A 429 14.23 -7.51 -5.11
C ASN A 429 15.71 -7.77 -4.88
N THR A 430 16.39 -6.74 -4.37
CA THR A 430 17.73 -6.91 -3.81
C THR A 430 17.68 -7.58 -2.44
N LEU A 431 18.80 -8.16 -1.99
CA LEU A 431 18.89 -8.75 -0.65
C LEU A 431 18.45 -7.78 0.46
N ARG A 432 18.81 -6.50 0.36
CA ARG A 432 18.42 -5.48 1.33
C ARG A 432 16.90 -5.25 1.37
N GLN A 433 16.27 -5.18 0.20
CA GLN A 433 14.81 -5.04 0.09
C GLN A 433 14.11 -6.27 0.65
N ASN A 434 14.61 -7.48 0.38
CA ASN A 434 14.06 -8.71 0.94
C ASN A 434 14.22 -8.78 2.46
N ILE A 435 15.34 -8.35 3.03
CA ILE A 435 15.51 -8.28 4.48
C ILE A 435 14.44 -7.38 5.08
N ILE A 436 14.29 -6.15 4.58
CA ILE A 436 13.29 -5.22 5.12
C ILE A 436 11.88 -5.78 4.94
N ALA A 437 11.52 -6.28 3.76
CA ALA A 437 10.18 -6.78 3.48
C ALA A 437 9.82 -8.02 4.32
N TRP A 438 10.74 -8.98 4.50
CA TRP A 438 10.50 -10.13 5.36
C TRP A 438 10.50 -9.77 6.85
N THR A 439 11.33 -8.81 7.28
CA THR A 439 11.25 -8.26 8.64
C THR A 439 9.89 -7.60 8.87
N THR A 440 9.38 -6.83 7.92
CA THR A 440 8.03 -6.26 7.98
C THR A 440 6.98 -7.35 8.13
N VAL A 441 6.96 -8.35 7.23
CA VAL A 441 6.02 -9.48 7.32
C VAL A 441 6.09 -10.14 8.69
N TRP A 442 7.30 -10.38 9.21
CA TRP A 442 7.49 -10.99 10.51
C TRP A 442 6.94 -10.12 11.65
N CYS A 443 7.24 -8.83 11.66
CA CYS A 443 6.72 -7.89 12.66
C CYS A 443 5.19 -7.83 12.64
N LEU A 444 4.58 -7.81 11.45
CA LEU A 444 3.12 -7.80 11.32
C LEU A 444 2.48 -9.10 11.83
N VAL A 445 3.03 -10.26 11.46
CA VAL A 445 2.57 -11.56 11.97
C VAL A 445 2.71 -11.61 13.49
N LEU A 446 3.83 -11.14 14.04
CA LEU A 446 4.08 -11.12 15.47
C LEU A 446 3.09 -10.20 16.21
N LEU A 447 2.83 -9.00 15.70
CA LEU A 447 1.86 -8.06 16.28
C LEU A 447 0.44 -8.63 16.28
N SER A 448 0.01 -9.24 15.18
CA SER A 448 -1.32 -9.85 15.13
C SER A 448 -1.43 -11.15 15.91
N LEU A 449 -0.36 -11.93 16.06
CA LEU A 449 -0.33 -13.05 17.01
C LEU A 449 -0.45 -12.55 18.45
N ALA A 450 0.25 -11.46 18.79
CA ALA A 450 0.12 -10.84 20.11
C ALA A 450 -1.31 -10.34 20.35
N LEU A 451 -1.94 -9.67 19.37
CA LEU A 451 -3.34 -9.25 19.44
C LEU A 451 -4.31 -10.44 19.59
N THR A 452 -4.03 -11.55 18.90
CA THR A 452 -4.80 -12.79 19.01
C THR A 452 -4.71 -13.36 20.42
N VAL A 453 -3.50 -13.45 20.97
CA VAL A 453 -3.24 -13.98 22.31
C VAL A 453 -3.87 -13.11 23.38
N THR A 454 -3.74 -11.79 23.30
CA THR A 454 -4.35 -10.87 24.29
C THR A 454 -5.87 -10.87 24.21
N THR A 455 -6.44 -11.14 23.03
CA THR A 455 -7.88 -11.30 22.86
C THR A 455 -8.40 -12.58 23.50
N PHE A 456 -7.69 -13.71 23.38
CA PHE A 456 -8.09 -14.98 24.01
C PHE A 456 -7.80 -15.05 25.50
N PHE A 457 -6.74 -14.40 25.95
CA PHE A 457 -6.31 -14.43 27.33
C PHE A 457 -6.17 -13.00 27.87
N PRO A 458 -7.30 -12.29 28.12
CA PRO A 458 -7.29 -10.90 28.57
C PRO A 458 -6.60 -10.69 29.93
N ARG A 459 -6.45 -11.77 30.71
CA ARG A 459 -5.79 -11.76 32.02
C ARG A 459 -4.28 -11.99 31.96
N LEU A 460 -3.68 -12.07 30.77
CA LEU A 460 -2.24 -12.16 30.64
C LEU A 460 -1.58 -10.91 31.22
N SER A 461 -0.53 -11.12 32.00
CA SER A 461 0.26 -9.99 32.50
C SER A 461 0.99 -9.31 31.34
N THR A 462 1.17 -8.00 31.45
CA THR A 462 2.01 -7.20 30.55
C THR A 462 3.39 -7.82 30.34
N ALA A 463 4.00 -8.35 31.40
CA ALA A 463 5.28 -9.04 31.34
C ALA A 463 5.24 -10.30 30.46
N ALA A 464 4.16 -11.08 30.49
CA ALA A 464 4.01 -12.25 29.63
C ALA A 464 3.90 -11.87 28.14
N ILE A 465 3.18 -10.79 27.84
CA ILE A 465 3.06 -10.25 26.49
C ILE A 465 4.43 -9.76 25.98
N GLU A 466 5.15 -9.01 26.82
CA GLU A 466 6.51 -8.53 26.53
C GLU A 466 7.48 -9.68 26.26
N ILE A 467 7.51 -10.69 27.13
CA ILE A 467 8.35 -11.88 26.95
C ILE A 467 7.99 -12.60 25.65
N GLY A 468 6.71 -12.75 25.35
CA GLY A 468 6.23 -13.37 24.11
C GLY A 468 6.69 -12.62 22.86
N LEU A 469 6.58 -11.29 22.86
CA LEU A 469 7.05 -10.43 21.77
C LEU A 469 8.58 -10.49 21.61
N VAL A 470 9.33 -10.43 22.71
CA VAL A 470 10.81 -10.52 22.70
C VAL A 470 11.26 -11.89 22.20
N ALA A 471 10.65 -12.98 22.68
CA ALA A 471 10.94 -14.33 22.23
C ALA A 471 10.62 -14.50 20.73
N GLY A 472 9.46 -13.99 20.28
CA GLY A 472 9.08 -14.00 18.87
C GLY A 472 10.03 -13.19 17.99
N ALA A 473 10.49 -12.03 18.46
CA ALA A 473 11.51 -11.23 17.77
C ALA A 473 12.85 -11.98 17.68
N ALA A 474 13.29 -12.62 18.76
CA ALA A 474 14.52 -13.42 18.78
C ALA A 474 14.45 -14.60 17.80
N ILE A 475 13.32 -15.33 17.76
CA ILE A 475 13.07 -16.41 16.79
C ILE A 475 13.15 -15.89 15.36
N GLY A 476 12.52 -14.76 15.08
CA GLY A 476 12.57 -14.13 13.75
C GLY A 476 13.99 -13.75 13.33
N MET A 477 14.77 -13.17 14.25
CA MET A 477 16.17 -12.81 13.98
C MET A 477 17.03 -14.05 13.71
N MET A 478 16.89 -15.10 14.52
CA MET A 478 17.63 -16.36 14.33
C MET A 478 17.24 -17.05 13.02
N GLY A 479 15.95 -17.14 12.71
CA GLY A 479 15.44 -17.70 11.45
C GLY A 479 15.92 -16.91 10.23
N GLY A 480 15.85 -15.58 10.30
CA GLY A 480 16.35 -14.69 9.25
C GLY A 480 17.86 -14.84 9.03
N ALA A 481 18.66 -14.90 10.11
CA ALA A 481 20.09 -15.13 10.03
C ALA A 481 20.41 -16.49 9.41
N ALA A 482 19.71 -17.56 9.82
CA ALA A 482 19.88 -18.89 9.25
C ALA A 482 19.57 -18.92 7.74
N VAL A 483 18.48 -18.27 7.30
CA VAL A 483 18.12 -18.16 5.88
C VAL A 483 19.17 -17.37 5.10
N LEU A 484 19.70 -16.27 5.66
CA LEU A 484 20.77 -15.49 5.01
C LEU A 484 22.06 -16.29 4.86
N ILE A 485 22.46 -17.04 5.88
CA ILE A 485 23.68 -17.86 5.88
C ILE A 485 23.53 -19.03 4.89
N THR A 486 22.42 -19.77 4.98
CA THR A 486 22.16 -20.91 4.08
C THR A 486 21.92 -20.46 2.64
N GLY A 487 21.27 -19.33 2.42
CA GLY A 487 21.05 -18.73 1.11
C GLY A 487 22.35 -18.32 0.42
N ARG A 488 23.27 -17.68 1.14
CA ARG A 488 24.61 -17.36 0.61
C ARG A 488 25.39 -18.61 0.23
N ARG A 489 25.36 -19.65 1.07
CA ARG A 489 26.05 -20.93 0.81
C ARG A 489 25.48 -21.66 -0.42
N ARG A 490 24.15 -21.65 -0.61
CA ARG A 490 23.50 -22.28 -1.76
C ARG A 490 23.68 -21.51 -3.07
N SER A 491 23.69 -20.18 -3.04
CA SER A 491 23.94 -19.36 -4.24
C SER A 491 25.35 -19.58 -4.75
N GLY A 492 26.36 -19.45 -3.89
CA GLY A 492 27.77 -19.66 -4.29
C GLY A 492 27.99 -21.04 -4.91
N ARG A 493 27.39 -22.08 -4.32
CA ARG A 493 27.49 -23.45 -4.84
C ARG A 493 26.78 -23.64 -6.19
N ARG A 494 25.61 -23.03 -6.40
CA ARG A 494 24.89 -23.07 -7.68
C ARG A 494 25.58 -22.28 -8.78
N ASP A 495 26.14 -21.12 -8.43
CA ASP A 495 26.89 -20.29 -9.37
C ASP A 495 28.19 -21.02 -9.78
N ALA A 496 28.86 -21.66 -8.83
CA ALA A 496 30.02 -22.53 -9.09
C ALA A 496 29.66 -23.75 -9.97
N GLU A 497 28.53 -24.42 -9.70
CA GLU A 497 28.02 -25.54 -10.51
C GLU A 497 27.60 -25.12 -11.93
N ALA A 498 26.97 -23.95 -12.09
CA ALA A 498 26.57 -23.43 -13.40
C ALA A 498 27.79 -23.01 -14.24
N ILE A 499 28.80 -22.41 -13.60
CA ILE A 499 30.05 -22.03 -14.26
C ILE A 499 30.84 -23.29 -14.63
N SER A 500 30.95 -24.29 -13.74
CA SER A 500 31.62 -25.56 -14.05
C SER A 500 30.95 -26.28 -15.22
N GLN A 501 29.62 -26.29 -15.28
CA GLN A 501 28.87 -26.84 -16.42
C GLN A 501 29.12 -26.06 -17.72
N SER A 502 29.16 -24.72 -17.67
CA SER A 502 29.43 -23.89 -18.85
C SER A 502 30.85 -24.07 -19.41
N LEU A 503 31.80 -24.47 -18.55
CA LEU A 503 33.20 -24.73 -18.89
C LEU A 503 33.47 -26.21 -19.23
N GLY A 504 32.42 -27.00 -19.47
CA GLY A 504 32.55 -28.39 -19.93
C GLY A 504 32.62 -29.45 -18.81
N GLY A 505 32.26 -29.10 -17.58
CA GLY A 505 32.03 -30.05 -16.48
C GLY A 505 33.29 -30.67 -15.85
N GLY A 506 34.50 -30.20 -16.22
CA GLY A 506 35.77 -30.76 -15.76
C GLY A 506 36.39 -30.11 -14.52
N LEU A 507 35.83 -29.00 -14.02
CA LEU A 507 36.33 -28.27 -12.86
C LEU A 507 35.51 -28.62 -11.61
N ASP A 508 36.19 -28.94 -10.50
CA ASP A 508 35.53 -29.09 -9.19
C ASP A 508 34.97 -27.71 -8.79
N PRO A 509 33.72 -27.61 -8.29
CA PRO A 509 33.15 -26.37 -7.75
C PRO A 509 34.10 -25.57 -6.83
N GLY A 510 35.00 -26.23 -6.09
CA GLY A 510 36.02 -25.57 -5.27
C GLY A 510 37.10 -24.81 -6.05
N GLU A 511 37.49 -25.29 -7.23
CA GLU A 511 38.48 -24.64 -8.11
C GLU A 511 37.87 -23.46 -8.89
N VAL A 512 36.56 -23.50 -9.14
CA VAL A 512 35.82 -22.39 -9.77
C VAL A 512 35.79 -21.15 -8.88
N ASP A 513 35.73 -21.32 -7.56
CA ASP A 513 35.77 -20.21 -6.61
C ASP A 513 37.14 -19.48 -6.63
N GLU A 514 38.24 -20.20 -6.82
CA GLU A 514 39.59 -19.62 -6.95
C GLU A 514 39.77 -18.84 -8.27
N ILE A 515 39.14 -19.28 -9.36
CA ILE A 515 39.16 -18.59 -10.66
C ILE A 515 38.30 -17.31 -10.62
N ASN A 516 37.21 -17.32 -9.85
CA ASN A 516 36.30 -16.17 -9.68
C ASN A 516 36.92 -15.00 -8.89
N ASP A 517 38.02 -15.22 -8.16
CA ASP A 517 38.74 -14.17 -7.43
C ASP A 517 39.54 -13.22 -8.36
N ALA A 518 39.58 -13.48 -9.67
CA ALA A 518 39.98 -12.49 -10.66
C ALA A 518 38.90 -11.37 -10.75
N LYS A 519 39.29 -10.12 -10.43
CA LYS A 519 38.41 -8.93 -10.36
C LYS A 519 37.61 -8.66 -11.66
N LEU A 520 36.52 -9.38 -11.85
CA LEU A 520 35.59 -9.23 -12.96
C LEU A 520 34.67 -8.02 -12.69
N LEU A 521 34.85 -6.97 -13.48
CA LEU A 521 34.08 -5.72 -13.55
C LEU A 521 34.13 -4.82 -12.31
N SER A 522 34.45 -3.55 -12.53
CA SER A 522 34.30 -2.47 -11.55
C SER A 522 32.82 -2.31 -11.14
N ARG A 523 32.58 -1.70 -9.97
CA ARG A 523 31.21 -1.40 -9.52
C ARG A 523 30.43 -0.53 -10.51
N ALA A 524 31.13 0.33 -11.25
CA ALA A 524 30.53 1.20 -12.26
C ALA A 524 30.05 0.38 -13.48
N GLU A 525 30.88 -0.53 -13.98
CA GLU A 525 30.54 -1.39 -15.13
C GLU A 525 29.37 -2.33 -14.80
N ARG A 526 29.39 -2.98 -13.62
CA ARG A 526 28.24 -3.80 -13.18
C ARG A 526 26.94 -3.00 -13.09
N ARG A 527 27.03 -1.75 -12.66
CA ARG A 527 25.87 -0.85 -12.59
C ARG A 527 25.38 -0.48 -13.99
N ALA A 528 26.28 -0.21 -14.94
CA ALA A 528 25.95 0.11 -16.32
C ALA A 528 25.26 -1.07 -17.02
N ILE A 529 25.81 -2.28 -16.91
CA ILE A 529 25.22 -3.50 -17.47
C ILE A 529 23.82 -3.72 -16.91
N ARG A 530 23.65 -3.67 -15.58
CA ARG A 530 22.33 -3.82 -14.94
C ARG A 530 21.34 -2.75 -15.40
N GLN A 531 21.79 -1.52 -15.64
CA GLN A 531 20.92 -0.46 -16.17
C GLN A 531 20.49 -0.74 -17.61
N GLN A 532 21.39 -1.27 -18.42
CA GLN A 532 21.10 -1.67 -19.79
C GLN A 532 20.10 -2.85 -19.82
N ASP A 533 20.34 -3.90 -19.05
CA ASP A 533 19.43 -5.05 -18.93
C ASP A 533 18.03 -4.60 -18.51
N ARG A 534 17.97 -3.70 -17.51
CA ARG A 534 16.71 -3.13 -17.02
C ARG A 534 15.97 -2.31 -18.07
N ALA A 535 16.69 -1.60 -18.92
CA ALA A 535 16.11 -0.78 -19.98
C ALA A 535 15.58 -1.65 -21.14
N GLN A 536 16.19 -2.81 -21.38
CA GLN A 536 15.81 -3.75 -22.44
C GLN A 536 14.76 -4.78 -21.98
N TRP A 537 14.59 -4.98 -20.68
CA TRP A 537 13.66 -5.96 -20.14
C TRP A 537 12.20 -5.62 -20.46
N CYS A 538 11.50 -6.61 -21.05
CA CYS A 538 10.06 -6.63 -21.18
C CYS A 538 9.52 -7.92 -20.55
N THR A 539 8.51 -7.82 -19.70
CA THR A 539 7.90 -9.01 -19.10
C THR A 539 7.28 -9.89 -20.19
N PRO A 540 7.61 -11.18 -20.25
CA PRO A 540 6.99 -12.13 -21.19
C PRO A 540 5.49 -12.26 -20.96
N ASN A 541 4.77 -12.81 -21.95
CA ASN A 541 3.35 -13.10 -21.78
C ASN A 541 3.14 -14.08 -20.60
N LEU A 542 2.29 -13.68 -19.65
CA LEU A 542 2.09 -14.39 -18.40
C LEU A 542 1.52 -15.81 -18.60
N THR A 543 0.75 -16.02 -19.66
CA THR A 543 0.16 -17.33 -19.99
C THR A 543 1.20 -18.37 -20.39
N ASP A 544 2.33 -17.91 -20.93
CA ASP A 544 3.38 -18.77 -21.47
C ASP A 544 4.44 -19.09 -20.40
N LEU A 545 4.40 -18.37 -19.28
CA LEU A 545 5.29 -18.60 -18.16
C LEU A 545 4.81 -19.78 -17.32
N ALA A 546 5.67 -20.81 -17.20
CA ALA A 546 5.46 -21.87 -16.22
C ALA A 546 5.29 -21.27 -14.82
N ARG A 547 4.35 -21.83 -14.05
CA ARG A 547 4.12 -21.40 -12.67
C ARG A 547 5.38 -21.67 -11.83
N PRO A 548 5.70 -20.81 -10.84
CA PRO A 548 6.81 -21.05 -9.95
C PRO A 548 6.62 -22.40 -9.24
N ALA A 549 7.63 -23.28 -9.30
CA ALA A 549 7.64 -24.49 -8.51
C ALA A 549 7.71 -24.10 -7.02
N MET A 550 6.57 -24.12 -6.33
CA MET A 550 6.52 -23.80 -4.91
C MET A 550 7.27 -24.87 -4.12
N SER A 551 8.32 -24.47 -3.40
CA SER A 551 8.99 -25.36 -2.46
C SER A 551 7.99 -25.84 -1.39
N PRO A 552 8.20 -27.04 -0.80
CA PRO A 552 7.36 -27.52 0.30
C PRO A 552 7.28 -26.52 1.45
N ALA A 553 8.37 -25.79 1.72
CA ALA A 553 8.43 -24.74 2.73
C ALA A 553 7.53 -23.54 2.41
N HIS A 554 7.52 -23.05 1.15
CA HIS A 554 6.62 -21.97 0.74
C HIS A 554 5.15 -22.40 0.79
N ARG A 555 4.86 -23.63 0.36
CA ARG A 555 3.50 -24.18 0.44
C ARG A 555 3.03 -24.28 1.90
N LEU A 556 3.87 -24.82 2.79
CA LEU A 556 3.58 -24.88 4.22
C LEU A 556 3.37 -23.48 4.82
N GLY A 557 4.24 -22.53 4.51
CA GLY A 557 4.12 -21.14 4.97
C GLY A 557 2.81 -20.49 4.55
N LEU A 558 2.37 -20.68 3.30
CA LEU A 558 1.10 -20.17 2.80
C LEU A 558 -0.11 -20.85 3.49
N PHE A 559 -0.05 -22.15 3.78
CA PHE A 559 -1.09 -22.84 4.54
C PHE A 559 -1.16 -22.33 5.99
N THR A 560 -0.01 -22.16 6.65
CA THR A 560 0.06 -21.61 8.02
C THR A 560 -0.51 -20.21 8.07
N LEU A 561 -0.11 -19.34 7.14
CA LEU A 561 -0.65 -17.99 7.00
C LEU A 561 -2.17 -18.02 6.83
N ARG A 562 -2.70 -18.91 6.00
CA ARG A 562 -4.15 -19.05 5.81
C ARG A 562 -4.87 -19.51 7.08
N ALA A 563 -4.38 -20.55 7.74
CA ALA A 563 -4.98 -21.05 8.97
C ALA A 563 -5.05 -19.94 10.03
N TYR A 564 -3.95 -19.19 10.14
CA TYR A 564 -3.87 -18.00 10.98
C TYR A 564 -4.88 -16.91 10.58
N LEU A 565 -5.00 -16.56 9.29
CA LEU A 565 -5.95 -15.53 8.84
C LEU A 565 -7.40 -15.91 9.16
N VAL A 566 -7.78 -17.17 8.91
CA VAL A 566 -9.14 -17.65 9.24
C VAL A 566 -9.41 -17.50 10.73
N VAL A 567 -8.46 -17.93 11.58
CA VAL A 567 -8.57 -17.77 13.03
C VAL A 567 -8.67 -16.29 13.40
N ALA A 568 -7.76 -15.45 12.88
CA ALA A 568 -7.70 -14.04 13.23
C ALA A 568 -8.95 -13.26 12.78
N VAL A 569 -9.51 -13.55 11.60
CA VAL A 569 -10.78 -12.97 11.12
C VAL A 569 -11.93 -13.37 12.04
N VAL A 570 -12.05 -14.67 12.38
CA VAL A 570 -13.08 -15.15 13.30
C VAL A 570 -12.96 -14.43 14.65
N LEU A 571 -11.75 -14.18 15.12
CA LEU A 571 -11.54 -13.49 16.39
C LEU A 571 -11.93 -12.02 16.37
N VAL A 572 -11.62 -11.31 15.28
CA VAL A 572 -12.08 -9.93 15.14
C VAL A 572 -13.60 -9.91 15.19
N VAL A 573 -14.27 -10.82 14.48
CA VAL A 573 -15.74 -10.91 14.51
C VAL A 573 -16.25 -11.20 15.92
N VAL A 574 -15.68 -12.19 16.62
CA VAL A 574 -16.07 -12.50 18.01
C VAL A 574 -15.87 -11.30 18.94
N LYS A 575 -14.73 -10.62 18.84
CA LYS A 575 -14.41 -9.47 19.69
C LYS A 575 -15.32 -8.27 19.41
N VAL A 576 -15.60 -8.01 18.14
CA VAL A 576 -16.55 -6.98 17.70
C VAL A 576 -17.95 -7.28 18.25
N VAL A 577 -18.37 -8.55 18.20
CA VAL A 577 -19.66 -8.97 18.75
C VAL A 577 -19.69 -8.86 20.29
N GLN A 578 -18.64 -9.29 20.98
CA GLN A 578 -18.53 -9.16 22.45
C GLN A 578 -18.58 -7.69 22.89
N ALA A 579 -17.78 -6.83 22.26
CA ALA A 579 -17.76 -5.41 22.55
C ALA A 579 -19.12 -4.73 22.26
N GLY A 580 -19.94 -5.29 21.37
CA GLY A 580 -21.29 -4.80 21.09
C GLY A 580 -22.40 -5.35 21.98
N ILE A 581 -22.17 -6.46 22.68
CA ILE A 581 -23.17 -7.07 23.59
C ILE A 581 -22.98 -6.56 25.04
N GLY A 582 -21.82 -5.99 25.37
CA GLY A 582 -21.49 -5.47 26.70
C GLY A 582 -20.72 -6.47 27.53
#